data_AF-A0A357M028-F1
#
_entry.id   AF-A0A357M028-F1
#
_cell.length_a   1.000
_cell.length_b   1.000
_cell.length_c   1.000
_cell.angle_alpha   90.00
_cell.angle_beta   90.00
_cell.angle_gamma   90.00
#
_symmetry.space_group_name_H-M   'P 1'
#
loop_
_entity.id
_entity.type
_entity.pdbx_description
1 polymer ?
#
loop_
_entity_poly.entity_id
_entity_poly.type
_entity_poly.pdbx_seq_one_letter_code
_entity_poly.pdbx_strand_id
1 'polypeptide(L)'
;MRPVLVSPRKLASRKSSPVKKLRKTRIKRQKRNNLKSYLQVTKPGIIMGNLIATAGGFFLAARGDIDITLLLATLCGLSLVVASGCVINNCIDMDIDRYMERTRNRVTVTGELSVNAAMAHGLLLGIAGFALLMIFTNPVTVALAGAGFVIYVGLYSLWLKRSSVYGTFVGSLSGAMPPVVGYCAVTGEFDTAAAILLLMFCLWQMPHSY
;
A
#
# COMPACT_ATOMS: atom_id res chain seq x y z
N MET A 1 75.23 39.70 -5.68
CA MET A 1 75.07 38.23 -5.72
C MET A 1 73.66 37.90 -5.25
N ARG A 2 72.84 37.24 -6.09
CA ARG A 2 71.40 37.03 -5.83
C ARG A 2 71.18 35.83 -4.90
N PRO A 3 70.35 35.92 -3.86
CA PRO A 3 69.82 34.74 -3.18
C PRO A 3 68.66 34.15 -3.98
N VAL A 4 68.66 32.83 -4.07
CA VAL A 4 67.68 31.99 -4.76
C VAL A 4 66.35 31.99 -4.00
N LEU A 5 65.27 32.48 -4.62
CA LEU A 5 63.91 32.34 -4.12
C LEU A 5 63.41 30.92 -4.39
N VAL A 6 63.33 30.09 -3.35
CA VAL A 6 62.64 28.79 -3.41
C VAL A 6 61.13 29.05 -3.37
N SER A 7 60.45 28.71 -4.47
CA SER A 7 58.98 28.74 -4.60
C SER A 7 58.32 27.72 -3.67
N PRO A 8 57.41 28.12 -2.76
CA PRO A 8 56.61 27.16 -2.02
C PRO A 8 55.27 26.92 -2.72
N ARG A 9 54.92 25.62 -2.79
CA ARG A 9 53.58 25.05 -3.05
C ARG A 9 53.29 24.56 -4.48
N LYS A 10 53.87 23.41 -4.80
CA LYS A 10 53.04 22.28 -5.24
C LYS A 10 52.28 21.69 -4.04
N LEU A 11 51.15 21.03 -4.33
CA LEU A 11 50.25 20.28 -3.45
C LEU A 11 48.99 20.99 -2.94
N ALA A 12 48.23 21.58 -3.86
CA ALA A 12 46.77 21.55 -3.76
C ALA A 12 46.24 20.18 -4.27
N SER A 13 46.54 19.10 -3.55
CA SER A 13 45.84 17.82 -3.74
C SER A 13 44.48 17.94 -3.06
N ARG A 14 43.45 18.21 -3.86
CA ARG A 14 42.05 18.43 -3.47
C ARG A 14 41.40 17.14 -2.94
N LYS A 15 41.92 16.55 -1.86
CA LYS A 15 41.25 15.43 -1.16
C LYS A 15 39.99 15.98 -0.49
N SER A 16 38.83 15.53 -0.95
CA SER A 16 37.54 15.89 -0.37
C SER A 16 37.53 15.63 1.15
N SER A 17 37.23 16.66 1.94
CA SER A 17 37.27 16.63 3.41
C SER A 17 36.46 15.45 4.01
N PRO A 18 36.97 14.73 5.02
CA PRO A 18 36.28 13.60 5.69
C PRO A 18 34.84 13.90 6.11
N VAL A 19 34.58 15.13 6.57
CA VAL A 19 33.26 15.64 6.98
C VAL A 19 32.24 15.61 5.84
N LYS A 20 32.63 15.97 4.61
CA LYS A 20 31.75 15.91 3.43
C LYS A 20 31.42 14.47 3.05
N LYS A 21 32.36 13.54 3.25
CA LYS A 21 32.17 12.11 2.98
C LYS A 21 31.17 11.52 3.99
N LEU A 22 31.37 11.78 5.28
CA LEU A 22 30.44 11.37 6.36
C LEU A 22 29.02 11.94 6.19
N ARG A 23 28.90 13.23 5.83
CA ARG A 23 27.61 13.87 5.57
C ARG A 23 26.89 13.25 4.36
N LYS A 24 27.60 12.96 3.27
CA LYS A 24 27.04 12.24 2.11
C LYS A 24 26.60 10.81 2.47
N THR A 25 27.38 10.09 3.29
CA THR A 25 27.03 8.75 3.75
C THR A 25 25.79 8.76 4.67
N ARG A 26 25.69 9.74 5.58
CA ARG A 26 24.52 9.93 6.46
C ARG A 26 23.26 10.28 5.66
N ILE A 27 23.35 11.18 4.68
CA ILE A 27 22.23 11.54 3.80
C ILE A 27 21.79 10.35 2.94
N LYS A 28 22.72 9.58 2.36
CA LYS A 28 22.38 8.35 1.61
C LYS A 28 21.71 7.30 2.51
N ARG A 29 22.19 7.11 3.74
CA ARG A 29 21.60 6.17 4.70
C ARG A 29 20.20 6.61 5.14
N GLN A 30 20.00 7.90 5.39
CA GLN A 30 18.70 8.46 5.75
C GLN A 30 17.69 8.41 4.59
N LYS A 31 18.10 8.73 3.34
CA LYS A 31 17.23 8.54 2.15
C LYS A 31 16.87 7.08 1.90
N ARG A 32 17.81 6.14 2.09
CA ARG A 32 17.57 4.70 1.90
C ARG A 32 16.68 4.12 2.99
N ASN A 33 16.74 4.67 4.21
CA ASN A 33 15.80 4.36 5.28
C ASN A 33 14.39 4.89 4.93
N ASN A 34 14.27 6.13 4.44
CA ASN A 34 12.97 6.70 4.08
C ASN A 34 12.21 5.89 3.02
N LEU A 35 12.85 5.47 1.92
CA LEU A 35 12.16 4.68 0.88
C LEU A 35 11.69 3.31 1.40
N LYS A 36 12.50 2.66 2.24
CA LYS A 36 12.11 1.42 2.90
C LYS A 36 10.91 1.63 3.81
N SER A 37 10.86 2.75 4.56
CA SER A 37 9.73 3.06 5.43
C SER A 37 8.43 3.27 4.63
N TYR A 38 8.49 3.94 3.47
CA TYR A 38 7.34 4.07 2.57
C TYR A 38 6.87 2.72 2.00
N LEU A 39 7.78 1.82 1.64
CA LEU A 39 7.41 0.48 1.16
C LEU A 39 6.91 -0.44 2.29
N GLN A 40 7.40 -0.27 3.50
CA GLN A 40 6.96 -1.07 4.65
C GLN A 40 5.55 -0.67 5.10
N VAL A 41 5.22 0.62 5.04
CA VAL A 41 3.89 1.10 5.47
C VAL A 41 2.76 0.59 4.59
N THR A 42 3.04 0.25 3.32
CA THR A 42 2.04 -0.29 2.36
C THR A 42 1.76 -1.78 2.53
N LYS A 43 2.52 -2.51 3.36
CA LYS A 43 2.34 -3.95 3.64
C LYS A 43 2.36 -4.84 2.37
N PRO A 44 3.52 -5.02 1.71
CA PRO A 44 3.62 -5.73 0.44
C PRO A 44 3.07 -7.17 0.45
N GLY A 45 3.14 -7.87 1.59
CA GLY A 45 2.56 -9.20 1.72
C GLY A 45 1.03 -9.22 1.60
N ILE A 46 0.34 -8.21 2.14
CA ILE A 46 -1.12 -8.07 2.01
C ILE A 46 -1.46 -7.75 0.55
N ILE A 47 -0.72 -6.83 -0.07
CA ILE A 47 -0.92 -6.45 -1.47
C ILE A 47 -0.81 -7.69 -2.37
N MET A 48 0.22 -8.52 -2.19
CA MET A 48 0.41 -9.73 -3.01
C MET A 48 -0.74 -10.72 -2.86
N GLY A 49 -1.22 -10.97 -1.63
CA GLY A 49 -2.38 -11.83 -1.41
C GLY A 49 -3.65 -11.32 -2.10
N ASN A 50 -3.89 -10.01 -2.02
CA ASN A 50 -5.03 -9.37 -2.70
C ASN A 50 -4.88 -9.42 -4.22
N LEU A 51 -3.67 -9.23 -4.74
CA LEU A 51 -3.36 -9.28 -6.17
C LEU A 51 -3.66 -10.67 -6.75
N ILE A 52 -3.24 -11.74 -6.05
CA ILE A 52 -3.55 -13.13 -6.46
C ILE A 52 -5.07 -13.36 -6.48
N ALA A 53 -5.78 -12.95 -5.43
CA ALA A 53 -7.23 -13.11 -5.36
C ALA A 53 -7.93 -12.35 -6.50
N THR A 54 -7.50 -11.11 -6.77
CA THR A 54 -8.01 -10.28 -7.86
C THR A 54 -7.77 -10.93 -9.22
N ALA A 55 -6.56 -11.44 -9.47
CA ALA A 55 -6.24 -12.16 -10.69
C ALA A 55 -7.12 -13.41 -10.86
N GLY A 56 -7.37 -14.15 -9.77
CA GLY A 56 -8.27 -15.30 -9.79
C GLY A 56 -9.70 -14.93 -10.22
N GLY A 57 -10.26 -13.86 -9.66
CA GLY A 57 -11.57 -13.35 -10.06
C GLY A 57 -11.61 -12.85 -11.50
N PHE A 58 -10.56 -12.16 -11.94
CA PHE A 58 -10.42 -11.71 -13.32
C PHE A 58 -10.42 -12.87 -14.32
N PHE A 59 -9.58 -13.89 -14.08
CA PHE A 59 -9.50 -15.04 -14.98
C PHE A 59 -10.78 -15.88 -14.99
N LEU A 60 -11.49 -15.94 -13.86
CA LEU A 60 -12.82 -16.57 -13.80
C LEU A 60 -13.81 -15.89 -14.76
N ALA A 61 -13.79 -14.57 -14.84
CA ALA A 61 -14.66 -13.80 -15.74
C ALA A 61 -14.19 -13.84 -17.21
N ALA A 62 -12.88 -13.79 -17.44
CA ALA A 62 -12.26 -13.71 -18.77
C ALA A 62 -12.54 -14.92 -19.66
N ARG A 63 -12.75 -16.11 -19.09
CA ARG A 63 -13.08 -17.35 -19.81
C ARG A 63 -12.15 -17.65 -21.01
N GLY A 64 -10.90 -17.20 -20.93
CA GLY A 64 -9.87 -17.38 -21.96
C GLY A 64 -9.60 -16.17 -22.85
N ASP A 65 -10.47 -15.16 -22.88
CA ASP A 65 -10.22 -13.90 -23.59
C ASP A 65 -9.65 -12.85 -22.62
N ILE A 66 -8.33 -12.68 -22.66
CA ILE A 66 -7.60 -11.86 -21.68
C ILE A 66 -7.11 -10.58 -22.34
N ASP A 67 -7.77 -9.47 -22.01
CA ASP A 67 -7.21 -8.15 -22.24
C ASP A 67 -6.10 -7.87 -21.19
N ILE A 68 -4.86 -7.93 -21.66
CA ILE A 68 -3.65 -7.72 -20.83
C ILE A 68 -3.63 -6.30 -20.27
N THR A 69 -4.11 -5.31 -21.02
CA THR A 69 -4.14 -3.91 -20.57
C THR A 69 -5.11 -3.76 -19.42
N LEU A 70 -6.32 -4.31 -19.57
CA LEU A 70 -7.34 -4.31 -18.52
C LEU A 70 -6.88 -5.09 -17.28
N LEU A 71 -6.24 -6.25 -17.46
CA LEU A 71 -5.69 -7.06 -16.37
C LEU A 71 -4.64 -6.26 -15.58
N LEU A 72 -3.63 -5.72 -16.25
CA LEU A 72 -2.57 -4.95 -15.59
C LEU A 72 -3.13 -3.71 -14.91
N ALA A 73 -4.07 -3.01 -15.56
CA ALA A 73 -4.70 -1.85 -14.97
C ALA A 73 -5.51 -2.21 -13.71
N THR A 74 -6.28 -3.29 -13.75
CA THR A 74 -7.07 -3.76 -12.61
C THR A 74 -6.16 -4.16 -11.43
N LEU A 75 -5.12 -4.94 -11.70
CA LEU A 75 -4.18 -5.39 -10.66
C LEU A 75 -3.40 -4.21 -10.05
N CYS A 76 -2.85 -3.31 -10.88
CA CYS A 76 -2.12 -2.15 -10.41
C CYS A 76 -3.03 -1.17 -9.66
N GLY A 77 -4.18 -0.84 -10.23
CA GLY A 77 -5.14 0.11 -9.66
C GLY A 77 -5.64 -0.36 -8.30
N LEU A 78 -6.09 -1.60 -8.20
CA LEU A 78 -6.56 -2.15 -6.93
C LEU A 78 -5.42 -2.33 -5.92
N SER A 79 -4.22 -2.71 -6.34
CA SER A 79 -3.05 -2.78 -5.44
C SER A 79 -2.74 -1.43 -4.78
N LEU A 80 -2.88 -0.33 -5.53
CA LEU A 80 -2.70 1.02 -5.00
C LEU A 80 -3.81 1.41 -4.01
N VAL A 81 -5.07 1.03 -4.28
CA VAL A 81 -6.20 1.24 -3.34
C VAL A 81 -5.99 0.45 -2.05
N VAL A 82 -5.59 -0.83 -2.13
CA VAL A 82 -5.29 -1.67 -0.96
C VAL A 82 -4.09 -1.12 -0.18
N ALA A 83 -3.04 -0.68 -0.88
CA ALA A 83 -1.89 -0.04 -0.26
C ALA A 83 -2.29 1.23 0.51
N SER A 84 -3.13 2.07 -0.10
CA SER A 84 -3.70 3.26 0.54
C SER A 84 -4.44 2.91 1.83
N GLY A 85 -5.34 1.93 1.77
CA GLY A 85 -6.09 1.45 2.94
C GLY A 85 -5.16 0.97 4.05
N CYS A 86 -4.13 0.19 3.71
CA CYS A 86 -3.13 -0.31 4.67
C CYS A 86 -2.37 0.82 5.36
N VAL A 87 -1.98 1.86 4.60
CA VAL A 87 -1.25 3.02 5.13
C VAL A 87 -2.13 3.82 6.07
N ILE A 88 -3.37 4.12 5.67
CA ILE A 88 -4.31 4.88 6.50
C ILE A 88 -4.66 4.08 7.75
N ASN A 89 -4.89 2.77 7.63
CA ASN A 89 -5.11 1.89 8.79
C ASN A 89 -3.93 1.95 9.78
N ASN A 90 -2.69 1.91 9.31
CA ASN A 90 -1.51 2.03 10.19
C ASN A 90 -1.40 3.40 10.89
N CYS A 91 -2.02 4.44 10.33
CA CYS A 91 -2.09 5.75 10.97
C CYS A 91 -3.22 5.79 12.01
N ILE A 92 -4.39 5.22 11.70
CA ILE A 92 -5.55 5.12 12.61
C ILE A 92 -5.23 4.25 13.83
N ASP A 93 -4.52 3.15 13.63
CA ASP A 93 -4.23 2.15 14.67
C ASP A 93 -3.02 2.48 15.54
N MET A 94 -2.37 3.62 15.33
CA MET A 94 -1.08 3.95 15.94
C MET A 94 -1.08 3.90 17.47
N ASP A 95 -2.17 4.37 18.08
CA ASP A 95 -2.38 4.40 19.53
C ASP A 95 -2.55 3.01 20.15
N ILE A 96 -3.10 2.06 19.40
CA ILE A 96 -3.27 0.66 19.81
C ILE A 96 -1.99 -0.14 19.49
N ASP A 97 -1.42 0.09 18.31
CA ASP A 97 -0.26 -0.65 17.80
C ASP A 97 0.96 -0.51 18.71
N ARG A 98 1.10 0.61 19.43
CA ARG A 98 2.21 0.85 20.37
C ARG A 98 2.24 -0.11 21.57
N TYR A 99 1.10 -0.70 21.92
CA TYR A 99 0.98 -1.63 23.05
C TYR A 99 1.00 -3.11 22.64
N MET A 100 1.01 -3.41 21.34
CA MET A 100 0.95 -4.78 20.83
C MET A 100 2.35 -5.26 20.40
N GLU A 101 2.75 -6.44 20.89
CA GLU A 101 4.08 -6.99 20.62
C GLU A 101 4.39 -7.15 19.11
N ARG A 102 3.37 -7.56 18.34
CA ARG A 102 3.47 -7.76 16.89
C ARG A 102 3.63 -6.45 16.10
N THR A 103 3.10 -5.33 16.57
CA THR A 103 2.93 -4.11 15.76
C THR A 103 3.62 -2.87 16.34
N ARG A 104 4.20 -2.96 17.54
CA ARG A 104 4.97 -1.88 18.18
C ARG A 104 6.16 -1.37 17.34
N ASN A 105 6.66 -2.19 16.41
CA ASN A 105 7.79 -1.88 15.53
C ASN A 105 7.36 -1.31 14.16
N ARG A 106 6.08 -0.98 13.95
CA ARG A 106 5.62 -0.36 12.71
C ARG A 106 6.26 1.02 12.53
N VAL A 107 6.58 1.38 11.29
CA VAL A 107 7.25 2.66 10.94
C VAL A 107 6.45 3.91 11.34
N THR A 108 5.13 3.79 11.47
CA THR A 108 4.24 4.86 11.97
C THR A 108 4.31 5.01 13.49
N VAL A 109 4.59 3.92 14.22
CA VAL A 109 4.70 3.90 15.69
C VAL A 109 6.11 4.31 16.13
N THR A 110 7.15 3.82 15.45
CA THR A 110 8.55 4.13 15.77
C THR A 110 8.96 5.55 15.39
N GLY A 111 8.11 6.28 14.65
CA GLY A 111 8.37 7.63 14.19
C GLY A 111 9.36 7.72 13.01
N GLU A 112 9.78 6.59 12.44
CA GLU A 112 10.62 6.56 11.23
C GLU A 112 9.92 7.23 10.04
N LEU A 113 8.58 7.19 10.01
CA LEU A 113 7.75 7.92 9.07
C LEU A 113 6.73 8.76 9.84
N SER A 114 6.74 10.08 9.63
CA SER A 114 5.76 10.97 10.27
C SER A 114 4.34 10.65 9.81
N VAL A 115 3.37 10.74 10.72
CA VAL A 115 1.95 10.46 10.45
C VAL A 115 1.41 11.25 9.26
N ASN A 116 1.71 12.55 9.21
CA ASN A 116 1.25 13.42 8.12
C ASN A 116 1.80 12.98 6.76
N ALA A 117 3.07 12.56 6.69
CA ALA A 117 3.66 12.04 5.46
C ALA A 117 3.09 10.67 5.08
N ALA A 118 2.82 9.80 6.05
CA ALA A 118 2.16 8.52 5.81
C ALA A 118 0.74 8.73 5.29
N MET A 119 -0.05 9.61 5.91
CA MET A 119 -1.41 9.97 5.47
C MET A 119 -1.41 10.56 4.06
N ALA A 120 -0.52 11.52 3.77
CA ALA A 120 -0.38 12.07 2.43
C ALA A 120 -0.01 11.01 1.39
N HIS A 121 0.89 10.09 1.74
CA HIS A 121 1.25 8.97 0.88
C HIS A 121 0.07 8.03 0.62
N GLY A 122 -0.67 7.67 1.67
CA GLY A 122 -1.89 6.86 1.55
C GLY A 122 -2.92 7.53 0.64
N LEU A 123 -3.17 8.83 0.81
CA LEU A 123 -4.11 9.58 -0.03
C LEU A 123 -3.67 9.60 -1.50
N LEU A 124 -2.37 9.84 -1.77
CA LEU A 124 -1.82 9.83 -3.13
C LEU A 124 -1.97 8.45 -3.79
N LEU A 125 -1.69 7.37 -3.06
CA LEU A 125 -1.90 6.00 -3.55
C LEU A 125 -3.37 5.74 -3.87
N GLY A 126 -4.28 6.18 -3.01
CA GLY A 126 -5.72 6.01 -3.20
C GLY A 126 -6.21 6.75 -4.45
N ILE A 127 -5.85 8.03 -4.60
CA ILE A 127 -6.18 8.83 -5.78
C ILE A 127 -5.63 8.18 -7.04
N ALA A 128 -4.35 7.79 -7.04
CA ALA A 128 -3.73 7.15 -8.20
C ALA A 128 -4.41 5.82 -8.55
N GLY A 129 -4.72 4.99 -7.55
CA GLY A 129 -5.39 3.71 -7.73
C GLY A 129 -6.81 3.85 -8.29
N PHE A 130 -7.62 4.72 -7.69
CA PHE A 130 -8.99 4.99 -8.17
C PHE A 130 -9.01 5.64 -9.55
N ALA A 131 -8.10 6.58 -9.83
CA ALA A 131 -7.98 7.18 -11.15
C ALA A 131 -7.65 6.12 -12.21
N LEU A 132 -6.72 5.21 -11.89
CA LEU A 132 -6.34 4.14 -12.81
C LEU A 132 -7.50 3.16 -13.06
N LEU A 133 -8.22 2.76 -12.02
CA LEU A 133 -9.44 1.95 -12.20
C LEU A 133 -10.50 2.69 -13.02
N MET A 134 -10.73 3.97 -12.75
CA MET A 134 -11.74 4.78 -13.45
C MET A 134 -11.44 4.97 -14.94
N ILE A 135 -10.17 5.08 -15.33
CA ILE A 135 -9.76 5.28 -16.72
C ILE A 135 -9.84 3.97 -17.53
N PHE A 136 -9.46 2.85 -16.93
CA PHE A 136 -9.22 1.60 -17.69
C PHE A 136 -10.26 0.50 -17.47
N THR A 137 -11.11 0.58 -16.44
CA THR A 137 -12.09 -0.46 -16.12
C THR A 137 -13.51 0.00 -16.39
N ASN A 138 -14.38 0.01 -15.38
CA ASN A 138 -15.78 0.40 -15.48
C ASN A 138 -16.29 0.95 -14.14
N PRO A 139 -17.46 1.62 -14.13
CA PRO A 139 -18.02 2.21 -12.90
C PRO A 139 -18.32 1.20 -11.79
N VAL A 140 -18.71 -0.04 -12.13
CA VAL A 140 -19.04 -1.08 -11.16
C VAL A 140 -17.78 -1.50 -10.39
N THR A 141 -16.67 -1.74 -11.10
CA THR A 141 -15.37 -2.05 -10.51
C THR A 141 -14.89 -0.93 -9.58
N VAL A 142 -15.01 0.33 -10.00
CA VAL A 142 -14.63 1.48 -9.17
C VAL A 142 -15.51 1.57 -7.92
N ALA A 143 -16.83 1.38 -8.07
CA ALA A 143 -17.77 1.41 -6.95
C ALA A 143 -17.49 0.30 -5.93
N LEU A 144 -17.18 -0.92 -6.38
CA LEU A 144 -16.83 -2.05 -5.52
C LEU A 144 -15.51 -1.85 -4.81
N ALA A 145 -14.47 -1.37 -5.51
CA ALA A 145 -13.20 -1.01 -4.88
C ALA A 145 -13.39 0.12 -3.85
N GLY A 146 -14.26 1.08 -4.14
CA GLY A 146 -14.65 2.16 -3.24
C GLY A 146 -15.39 1.66 -2.01
N ALA A 147 -16.37 0.79 -2.19
CA ALA A 147 -17.12 0.16 -1.11
C ALA A 147 -16.18 -0.65 -0.20
N GLY A 148 -15.31 -1.48 -0.76
CA GLY A 148 -14.30 -2.21 0.00
C GLY A 148 -13.38 -1.29 0.80
N PHE A 149 -12.92 -0.19 0.20
CA PHE A 149 -12.08 0.80 0.86
C PHE A 149 -12.81 1.50 2.02
N VAL A 150 -14.06 1.93 1.81
CA VAL A 150 -14.88 2.60 2.85
C VAL A 150 -15.23 1.63 3.98
N ILE A 151 -15.55 0.38 3.65
CA ILE A 151 -15.81 -0.67 4.66
C ILE A 151 -14.54 -0.90 5.49
N TYR A 152 -13.37 -1.02 4.85
CA TYR A 152 -12.12 -1.24 5.56
C TYR A 152 -11.70 -0.03 6.42
N VAL A 153 -11.52 1.14 5.81
CA VAL A 153 -10.98 2.32 6.50
C VAL A 153 -12.02 2.98 7.40
N GLY A 154 -13.25 3.13 6.91
CA GLY A 154 -14.32 3.82 7.60
C GLY A 154 -15.01 2.94 8.65
N LEU A 155 -15.76 1.93 8.18
CA LEU A 155 -16.58 1.11 9.07
C LEU A 155 -15.73 0.26 10.01
N TYR A 156 -14.70 -0.42 9.49
CA TYR A 156 -13.87 -1.31 10.29
C TYR A 156 -12.83 -0.54 11.11
N SER A 157 -11.87 0.15 10.48
CA SER A 157 -10.72 0.73 11.20
C SER A 157 -11.09 1.89 12.13
N LEU A 158 -11.94 2.83 11.70
CA LEU A 158 -12.31 3.99 12.53
C LEU A 158 -13.35 3.64 13.59
N TRP A 159 -14.33 2.78 13.26
CA TRP A 159 -15.50 2.58 14.11
C TRP A 159 -15.53 1.23 14.82
N LEU A 160 -15.82 0.15 14.08
CA LEU A 160 -16.17 -1.14 14.66
C LEU A 160 -15.04 -1.78 15.44
N LYS A 161 -13.79 -1.59 15.01
CA LYS A 161 -12.62 -2.14 15.70
C LYS A 161 -12.51 -1.68 17.17
N ARG A 162 -13.06 -0.51 17.50
CA ARG A 162 -13.06 0.06 18.86
C ARG A 162 -14.38 -0.14 19.60
N SER A 163 -15.47 -0.48 18.89
CA SER A 163 -16.83 -0.45 19.45
C SER A 163 -17.55 -1.80 19.44
N SER A 164 -17.11 -2.80 18.66
CA SER A 164 -17.88 -4.03 18.46
C SER A 164 -17.03 -5.28 18.24
N VAL A 165 -17.52 -6.41 18.76
CA VAL A 165 -16.96 -7.76 18.51
C VAL A 165 -17.19 -8.21 17.06
N TYR A 166 -18.20 -7.64 16.39
CA TYR A 166 -18.52 -7.94 14.99
C TYR A 166 -17.59 -7.26 13.97
N GLY A 167 -16.56 -6.53 14.44
CA GLY A 167 -15.59 -5.89 13.57
C GLY A 167 -14.90 -6.87 12.61
N THR A 168 -14.65 -8.10 13.03
CA THR A 168 -14.03 -9.14 12.18
C THR A 168 -14.89 -9.47 10.96
N PHE A 169 -16.21 -9.59 11.14
CA PHE A 169 -17.14 -9.88 10.05
C PHE A 169 -17.23 -8.72 9.05
N VAL A 170 -17.23 -7.48 9.52
CA VAL A 170 -17.22 -6.33 8.61
C VAL A 170 -15.86 -6.19 7.91
N GLY A 171 -14.77 -6.54 8.59
CA GLY A 171 -13.44 -6.65 7.99
C GLY A 171 -13.40 -7.68 6.85
N SER A 172 -14.02 -8.85 7.02
CA SER A 172 -14.03 -9.90 5.99
C SER A 172 -14.80 -9.49 4.73
N LEU A 173 -15.84 -8.65 4.84
CA LEU A 173 -16.49 -8.07 3.67
C LEU A 173 -15.52 -7.27 2.81
N SER A 174 -14.70 -6.41 3.44
CA SER A 174 -13.67 -5.67 2.69
C SER A 174 -12.58 -6.58 2.13
N GLY A 175 -12.19 -7.60 2.87
CA GLY A 175 -11.17 -8.57 2.46
C GLY A 175 -11.62 -9.51 1.33
N ALA A 176 -12.92 -9.62 1.09
CA ALA A 176 -13.51 -10.41 0.03
C ALA A 176 -13.76 -9.62 -1.28
N MET A 177 -13.61 -8.29 -1.26
CA MET A 177 -13.76 -7.45 -2.46
C MET A 177 -12.75 -7.68 -3.58
N PRO A 178 -11.46 -7.98 -3.33
CA PRO A 178 -10.46 -8.09 -4.40
C PRO A 178 -10.82 -9.05 -5.55
N PRO A 179 -11.21 -10.32 -5.30
CA PRO A 179 -11.64 -11.22 -6.36
C PRO A 179 -12.91 -10.72 -7.08
N VAL A 180 -13.83 -10.08 -6.37
CA VAL A 180 -15.06 -9.51 -6.94
C VAL A 180 -14.74 -8.35 -7.88
N VAL A 181 -13.84 -7.45 -7.47
CA VAL A 181 -13.36 -6.34 -8.30
C VAL A 181 -12.67 -6.87 -9.57
N GLY A 182 -11.86 -7.93 -9.43
CA GLY A 182 -11.23 -8.59 -10.58
C GLY A 182 -12.25 -9.16 -11.56
N TYR A 183 -13.28 -9.85 -11.05
CA TYR A 183 -14.37 -10.40 -11.86
C TYR A 183 -15.16 -9.30 -12.59
N CYS A 184 -15.64 -8.29 -11.84
CA CYS A 184 -16.44 -7.20 -12.37
C CYS A 184 -15.66 -6.28 -13.32
N ALA A 185 -14.32 -6.25 -13.25
CA ALA A 185 -13.50 -5.53 -14.22
C ALA A 185 -13.72 -6.04 -15.65
N VAL A 186 -13.93 -7.36 -15.80
CA VAL A 186 -14.16 -8.00 -17.09
C VAL A 186 -15.64 -7.99 -17.46
N THR A 187 -16.54 -8.35 -16.52
CA THR A 187 -17.97 -8.48 -16.84
C THR A 187 -18.69 -7.13 -16.94
N GLY A 188 -18.21 -6.09 -16.24
CA GLY A 188 -18.87 -4.80 -16.16
C GLY A 188 -20.11 -4.76 -15.27
N GLU A 189 -20.46 -5.86 -14.61
CA GLU A 189 -21.68 -6.00 -13.81
C GLU A 189 -21.45 -6.83 -12.53
N PHE A 190 -22.28 -6.59 -11.53
CA PHE A 190 -22.33 -7.38 -10.30
C PHE A 190 -23.47 -8.40 -10.44
N ASP A 191 -23.13 -9.57 -10.96
CA ASP A 191 -24.07 -10.66 -11.20
C ASP A 191 -24.08 -11.69 -10.05
N THR A 192 -24.80 -12.78 -10.24
CA THR A 192 -24.86 -13.88 -9.26
C THR A 192 -23.48 -14.50 -9.00
N ALA A 193 -22.62 -14.59 -10.01
CA ALA A 193 -21.27 -15.14 -9.82
C ALA A 193 -20.41 -14.22 -8.95
N ALA A 194 -20.48 -12.90 -9.15
CA ALA A 194 -19.81 -11.91 -8.31
C ALA A 194 -20.30 -11.99 -6.84
N ALA A 195 -21.62 -12.16 -6.63
CA ALA A 195 -22.19 -12.33 -5.29
C ALA A 195 -21.73 -13.63 -4.60
N ILE A 196 -21.70 -14.74 -5.33
CA ILE A 196 -21.19 -16.03 -4.81
C ILE A 196 -19.71 -15.91 -4.44
N LEU A 197 -18.92 -15.26 -5.30
CA LEU A 197 -17.48 -15.05 -5.07
C LEU A 197 -17.24 -14.22 -3.80
N LEU A 198 -18.04 -13.16 -3.61
CA LEU A 198 -18.01 -12.34 -2.41
C LEU A 198 -18.31 -13.17 -1.15
N LEU A 199 -19.42 -13.91 -1.16
CA LEU A 199 -19.85 -14.72 -0.02
C LEU A 199 -18.83 -15.81 0.31
N MET A 200 -18.32 -16.50 -0.70
CA MET A 200 -17.32 -17.56 -0.53
C MET A 200 -16.06 -17.04 0.14
N PHE A 201 -15.49 -15.93 -0.35
CA PHE A 201 -14.28 -15.34 0.25
C PHE A 201 -14.56 -14.78 1.65
N CYS A 202 -15.71 -14.14 1.86
CA CYS A 202 -16.09 -13.61 3.16
C CYS A 202 -16.24 -14.72 4.22
N LEU A 203 -16.92 -15.82 3.87
CA LEU A 203 -17.08 -16.97 4.76
C LEU A 203 -15.77 -17.73 4.98
N TRP A 204 -14.92 -17.84 3.96
CA TRP A 204 -13.62 -18.49 4.09
C TRP A 204 -12.66 -17.74 5.03
N GLN A 205 -12.72 -16.39 5.04
CA GLN A 205 -11.88 -15.57 5.92
C GLN A 205 -12.25 -15.67 7.40
N MET A 206 -13.52 -15.95 7.72
CA MET A 206 -14.02 -15.95 9.10
C MET A 206 -13.32 -17.01 9.98
N PRO A 207 -13.25 -18.31 9.61
CA PRO A 207 -12.52 -19.33 10.38
C PRO A 207 -11.03 -19.03 10.56
N HIS A 208 -10.44 -18.25 9.66
CA HIS A 208 -9.01 -17.90 9.72
C HIS A 208 -8.72 -16.71 10.65
N SER A 209 -9.77 -16.03 11.13
CA SER A 209 -9.66 -14.79 11.91
C SER A 209 -9.89 -14.99 13.42
N TYR A 210 -10.21 -16.21 13.86
CA TYR A 210 -10.45 -16.59 15.25
C TYR A 210 -9.40 -17.57 15.78
#